data_AF-A0A9E4LJP4-F1
#
_entry.id   AF-A0A9E4LJP4-F1
#
_cell.length_a   1.000
_cell.length_b   1.000
_cell.length_c   1.000
_cell.angle_alpha   90.00
_cell.angle_beta   90.00
_cell.angle_gamma   90.00
#
_symmetry.space_group_name_H-M   'P 1'
#
loop_
_entity.id
_entity.type
_entity.pdbx_description
1 polymer ?
#
loop_
_entity_poly.entity_id
_entity_poly.type
_entity_poly.pdbx_seq_one_letter_code
_entity_poly.pdbx_strand_id
1 'polypeptide(L)'
;MTLRLPVVSQRTVSGVHGEGLVNMHLAQIFVPELDVVFSGVFVGAYLNAGGQPHSAIIGRDFLRYFHLSYDGRAGAVTLSND
;
A
#
# COMPACT_ATOMS: atom_id res chain seq x y z
N MET A 1 12.50 -7.97 -7.49
CA MET A 1 11.46 -8.63 -8.29
C MET A 1 10.55 -7.55 -8.85
N THR A 2 10.31 -7.52 -10.16
CA THR A 2 9.44 -6.51 -10.79
C THR A 2 8.14 -7.19 -11.21
N LEU A 3 7.03 -6.79 -10.61
CA LEU A 3 5.70 -7.27 -10.95
C LEU A 3 5.34 -6.67 -12.33
N ARG A 4 5.25 -7.49 -13.38
CA ARG A 4 4.95 -7.07 -14.76
C ARG A 4 3.46 -6.73 -14.94
N LEU A 5 2.95 -5.84 -14.10
CA LEU A 5 1.55 -5.46 -14.07
C LEU A 5 1.23 -4.43 -15.18
N PRO A 6 0.08 -4.56 -15.85
CA PRO A 6 -0.32 -3.61 -16.89
C PRO A 6 -0.52 -2.21 -16.31
N VAL A 7 0.00 -1.20 -17.00
CA VAL A 7 -0.32 0.20 -16.71
C VAL A 7 -1.69 0.51 -17.31
N VAL A 8 -2.62 0.99 -16.50
CA VAL A 8 -3.98 1.32 -16.93
C VAL A 8 -4.24 2.83 -16.99
N SER A 9 -3.40 3.63 -16.34
CA SER A 9 -3.46 5.09 -16.34
C SER A 9 -2.14 5.67 -15.86
N GLN A 10 -1.95 6.98 -16.04
CA GLN A 10 -0.97 7.76 -15.30
C GLN A 10 -1.68 8.85 -14.51
N ARG A 11 -1.13 9.23 -13.36
CA ARG A 11 -1.65 10.34 -12.54
C ARG A 11 -0.51 11.15 -11.95
N THR A 12 -0.72 12.44 -11.80
CA THR A 12 0.16 13.28 -10.99
C THR A 12 -0.13 13.01 -9.52
N VAL A 13 0.91 12.70 -8.75
CA VAL A 13 0.84 12.52 -7.29
C VAL A 13 1.87 13.42 -6.62
N SER A 14 1.54 13.91 -5.44
CA SER A 14 2.43 14.76 -4.64
C SER A 14 3.11 13.92 -3.55
N GLY A 15 4.41 14.15 -3.36
CA GLY A 15 5.20 13.54 -2.30
C GLY A 15 6.20 14.53 -1.69
N VAL A 16 7.05 14.05 -0.78
CA VAL A 16 8.06 14.87 -0.10
C VAL A 16 9.08 15.53 -1.04
N HIS A 17 9.21 15.01 -2.27
CA HIS A 17 10.07 15.57 -3.32
C HIS A 17 9.29 16.38 -4.38
N GLY A 18 8.05 16.76 -4.09
CA GLY A 18 7.18 17.48 -5.01
C GLY A 18 6.25 16.57 -5.79
N GLU A 19 5.71 17.09 -6.89
CA GLU A 19 4.76 16.37 -7.74
C GLU A 19 5.47 15.56 -8.81
N GLY A 20 4.93 14.38 -9.12
CA GLY A 20 5.46 13.49 -10.14
C GLY A 20 4.37 12.72 -10.86
N LEU A 21 4.56 12.50 -12.15
CA LEU A 21 3.71 11.61 -12.94
C LEU A 21 4.09 10.16 -12.61
N VAL A 22 3.11 9.38 -12.14
CA VAL A 22 3.30 7.97 -11.79
C VAL A 22 2.35 7.07 -12.55
N ASN A 23 2.81 5.84 -12.78
CA ASN A 23 2.00 4.80 -13.40
C ASN A 23 0.99 4.23 -12.39
N MET A 24 -0.22 4.01 -12.88
CA MET A 24 -1.28 3.33 -12.16
C MET A 24 -1.45 1.93 -12.74
N HIS A 25 -1.51 0.92 -11.87
CA HIS A 25 -1.59 -0.48 -12.27
C HIS A 25 -2.89 -1.10 -11.77
N LEU A 26 -3.55 -1.91 -12.60
CA LEU A 26 -4.65 -2.75 -12.14
C LEU A 26 -4.06 -4.02 -11.53
N ALA A 27 -4.45 -4.31 -10.29
CA ALA A 27 -3.98 -5.49 -9.57
C ALA A 27 -5.05 -6.03 -8.63
N GLN A 28 -4.77 -7.23 -8.11
CA GLN A 28 -5.50 -7.85 -7.02
C GLN A 28 -4.48 -8.16 -5.91
N ILE A 29 -4.74 -7.66 -4.71
CA ILE A 29 -3.94 -7.90 -3.51
C ILE A 29 -4.71 -8.88 -2.65
N PHE A 30 -4.09 -10.02 -2.33
CA PHE A 30 -4.60 -10.98 -1.38
C PHE A 30 -3.68 -11.01 -0.17
N VAL A 31 -4.25 -10.81 1.03
CA VAL A 31 -3.52 -10.92 2.30
C VAL A 31 -4.07 -12.14 3.05
N PRO A 32 -3.35 -13.28 3.04
CA PRO A 32 -3.85 -14.54 3.57
C PRO A 32 -4.25 -14.47 5.05
N GLU A 33 -3.45 -13.81 5.89
CA GLU A 33 -3.66 -13.74 7.34
C GLU A 33 -4.90 -12.91 7.72
N LEU A 34 -5.37 -12.06 6.80
CA LEU A 34 -6.56 -11.24 6.99
C LEU A 34 -7.78 -11.82 6.24
N ASP A 35 -7.58 -12.84 5.39
CA ASP A 35 -8.56 -13.38 4.45
C ASP A 35 -9.29 -12.29 3.64
N VAL A 36 -8.52 -11.30 3.17
CA VAL A 36 -9.07 -10.21 2.35
C VAL A 36 -8.41 -10.11 0.99
N VAL A 37 -9.27 -9.89 0.01
CA VAL A 37 -8.92 -9.64 -1.39
C VAL A 37 -9.34 -8.22 -1.76
N PHE A 38 -8.38 -7.40 -2.20
CA PHE A 38 -8.63 -6.08 -2.75
C PHE A 38 -8.29 -6.05 -4.23
N SER A 39 -9.27 -5.71 -5.05
CA SER A 39 -9.07 -5.52 -6.48
C SER A 39 -9.21 -4.04 -6.81
N GLY A 40 -8.29 -3.50 -7.59
CA GLY A 40 -8.36 -2.09 -7.93
C GLY A 40 -7.13 -1.54 -8.61
N VAL A 41 -7.13 -0.22 -8.73
CA VAL A 41 -6.04 0.55 -9.33
C VAL A 41 -5.11 1.01 -8.22
N PHE A 42 -3.84 0.65 -8.34
CA PHE A 42 -2.79 0.94 -7.37
C PHE A 42 -1.70 1.81 -7.98
N VAL A 43 -1.06 2.62 -7.14
CA VAL A 43 0.04 3.50 -7.56
C VAL A 43 1.34 2.69 -7.64
N GLY A 44 2.09 2.83 -8.73
CA GLY A 44 3.45 2.34 -8.85
C GLY A 44 4.44 3.29 -8.16
N ALA A 45 4.43 3.34 -6.83
CA ALA A 45 5.27 4.26 -6.06
C ALA A 45 6.75 3.84 -6.09
N TYR A 46 7.65 4.83 -6.20
CA TYR A 46 9.09 4.62 -6.10
C TYR A 46 9.56 4.62 -4.63
N LEU A 47 9.11 3.63 -3.85
CA LEU A 47 9.35 3.58 -2.39
C LEU A 47 10.85 3.54 -2.05
N ASN A 48 11.63 2.72 -2.75
CA ASN A 48 13.08 2.64 -2.57
C ASN A 48 13.78 3.98 -2.86
N ALA A 49 13.33 4.71 -3.89
CA ALA A 49 13.90 6.01 -4.22
C ALA A 49 13.60 7.06 -3.15
N GLY A 50 12.47 6.92 -2.43
CA GLY A 50 12.11 7.72 -1.26
C GLY A 50 12.74 7.25 0.05
N GLY A 51 13.68 6.29 0.02
CA GLY A 51 14.35 5.76 1.21
C GLY A 51 13.47 4.88 2.10
N GLN A 52 12.28 4.48 1.63
CA GLN A 52 11.39 3.59 2.37
C GLN A 52 11.83 2.14 2.18
N PRO A 53 12.08 1.37 3.27
CA PRO A 53 12.51 -0.02 3.17
C PRO A 53 11.38 -0.96 2.71
N HIS A 54 10.14 -0.47 2.73
CA HIS A 54 8.96 -1.27 2.41
C HIS A 54 8.76 -1.42 0.90
N SER A 55 8.41 -2.64 0.47
CA SER A 55 8.11 -2.93 -0.94
C SER A 55 6.68 -2.52 -1.35
N ALA A 56 5.79 -2.31 -0.38
CA ALA A 56 4.42 -1.86 -0.58
C ALA A 56 3.97 -1.03 0.62
N ILE A 57 3.07 -0.07 0.37
CA ILE A 57 2.36 0.67 1.41
C ILE A 57 0.88 0.41 1.22
N ILE A 58 0.25 -0.05 2.29
CA ILE A 58 -1.19 -0.29 2.33
C ILE A 58 -1.82 0.86 3.11
N GLY A 59 -2.70 1.60 2.44
CA GLY A 59 -3.37 2.75 3.02
C GLY A 59 -4.52 2.38 3.95
N ARG A 60 -5.03 3.39 4.66
CA ARG A 60 -6.20 3.29 5.54
C ARG A 60 -7.44 2.70 4.87
N ASP A 61 -7.64 2.93 3.57
CA ASP A 61 -8.81 2.42 2.85
C ASP A 61 -8.86 0.89 2.80
N PHE A 62 -7.70 0.23 2.82
CA PHE A 62 -7.60 -1.22 2.95
C PHE A 62 -7.94 -1.67 4.36
N LEU A 63 -7.49 -0.93 5.37
CA LEU A 63 -7.67 -1.26 6.78
C LEU A 63 -8.99 -0.75 7.38
N ARG A 64 -9.91 -0.20 6.57
CA ARG A 64 -11.13 0.46 7.07
C ARG A 64 -12.09 -0.46 7.84
N TYR A 65 -11.94 -1.77 7.69
CA TYR A 65 -12.73 -2.80 8.38
C TYR A 65 -11.94 -3.51 9.48
N PHE A 66 -10.77 -2.97 9.84
CA PHE A 66 -9.89 -3.51 10.85
C PHE A 66 -9.63 -2.47 11.93
N HIS A 67 -9.55 -2.92 13.17
CA HIS A 67 -9.03 -2.15 14.28
C HIS A 67 -7.52 -2.42 14.43
N LEU A 68 -6.72 -1.35 14.35
CA LEU A 68 -5.28 -1.38 14.57
C LEU A 68 -4.99 -0.82 15.97
N SER A 69 -4.35 -1.62 16.83
CA SER A 69 -3.84 -1.19 18.13
C SER A 69 -2.31 -1.19 18.14
N TYR A 70 -1.73 -0.23 18.86
CA TYR A 70 -0.29 -0.14 19.06
C TYR A 70 0.02 -0.11 20.56
N ASP A 71 0.81 -1.08 21.02
CA ASP A 71 1.39 -1.07 22.36
C ASP A 71 2.75 -0.38 22.32
N GLY A 72 2.81 0.85 22.84
CA GLY A 72 4.03 1.65 22.88
C GLY A 72 5.11 1.13 23.84
N ARG A 73 4.76 0.27 24.80
CA ARG A 73 5.73 -0.35 25.72
C ARG A 73 6.38 -1.57 25.08
N ALA A 74 5.58 -2.40 24.42
CA ALA A 74 6.07 -3.59 23.73
C ALA A 74 6.61 -3.31 22.32
N GLY A 75 6.25 -2.17 21.72
CA GLY A 75 6.51 -1.88 20.31
C GLY A 75 5.69 -2.79 19.37
N ALA A 76 4.57 -3.34 19.84
CA ALA A 76 3.77 -4.32 19.13
C ALA A 76 2.58 -3.67 18.44
N VAL A 77 2.29 -4.10 17.21
CA VAL A 77 1.10 -3.71 16.44
C VAL A 77 0.18 -4.92 16.33
N THR A 78 -1.09 -4.74 16.63
CA THR A 78 -2.12 -5.77 16.44
C THR A 78 -3.19 -5.26 15.49
N LEU A 79 -3.66 -6.15 14.61
CA LEU A 79 -4.81 -5.93 13.74
C LEU A 79 -5.91 -6.93 14.14
N SER A 80 -7.15 -6.47 14.20
CA SER A 80 -8.34 -7.25 14.56
C SER A 80 -9.52 -6.80 13.72
N ASN A 81 -10.51 -7.67 13.49
CA ASN A 81 -11.72 -7.37 12.70
C ASN A 81 -13.00 -7.84 13.40
N ASP A 82 -12.91 -8.02 14.71
CA ASP A 82 -13.98 -8.42 15.64
C ASP A 82 -15.23 -7.53 15.54
#